data_AF-A0A1I0TFA4-F1
#
_entry.id   AF-A0A1I0TFA4-F1
#
_cell.length_a   1.000
_cell.length_b   1.000
_cell.length_c   1.000
_cell.angle_alpha   90.00
_cell.angle_beta   90.00
_cell.angle_gamma   90.00
#
_symmetry.space_group_name_H-M   'P 1'
#
loop_
_entity.id
_entity.type
_entity.pdbx_description
1 polymer ?
#
loop_
_entity_poly.entity_id
_entity_poly.type
_entity_poly.pdbx_seq_one_letter_code
_entity_poly.pdbx_strand_id
1 'polypeptide(L)'
;MEKLNHQKIMISTLLKVLLMIVVIFILNSWPSIKQSFIGNAPPLDYWLDHSFKVSNIILILGFGGYFYYKDLMNQKELIEKAKVSDQH
;
A
#
# COMPACT_ATOMS: atom_id res chain seq x y z
N MET A 1 -11.51 -27.77 5.98
CA MET A 1 -10.33 -26.91 5.74
C MET A 1 -10.84 -25.49 5.53
N GLU A 2 -10.69 -24.59 6.50
CA GLU A 2 -10.92 -23.17 6.22
C GLU A 2 -10.00 -22.75 5.07
N LYS A 3 -10.59 -22.33 3.95
CA LYS A 3 -9.85 -21.89 2.77
C LYS A 3 -9.35 -20.48 3.03
N LEU A 4 -8.08 -20.22 2.74
CA LEU A 4 -7.53 -18.88 2.71
C LEU A 4 -8.37 -18.01 1.77
N ASN A 5 -8.85 -16.88 2.27
CA ASN A 5 -9.61 -15.94 1.47
C ASN A 5 -8.64 -15.03 0.69
N HIS A 6 -8.14 -15.56 -0.42
CA HIS A 6 -7.20 -14.86 -1.30
C HIS A 6 -7.75 -13.52 -1.83
N GLN A 7 -9.06 -13.41 -2.04
CA GLN A 7 -9.71 -12.17 -2.45
C GLN A 7 -9.58 -11.09 -1.38
N LYS A 8 -9.84 -11.43 -0.11
CA LYS A 8 -9.66 -10.52 1.03
C LYS A 8 -8.21 -10.07 1.19
N ILE A 9 -7.25 -11.00 1.01
CA ILE A 9 -5.81 -10.69 1.04
C ILE A 9 -5.44 -9.71 -0.07
N MET A 10 -5.93 -9.94 -1.29
CA MET A 10 -5.64 -9.10 -2.44
C MET A 10 -6.18 -7.68 -2.24
N ILE A 11 -7.42 -7.52 -1.75
CA ILE A 11 -8.03 -6.21 -1.48
C ILE A 11 -7.27 -5.47 -0.37
N SER A 12 -6.94 -6.16 0.72
CA SER A 12 -6.15 -5.58 1.83
C SER A 12 -4.78 -5.10 1.35
N THR A 13 -4.11 -5.91 0.54
CA THR A 13 -2.81 -5.57 -0.04
C THR A 13 -2.93 -4.36 -0.96
N LEU A 14 -3.92 -4.33 -1.85
CA LEU A 14 -4.18 -3.20 -2.74
C LEU A 14 -4.41 -1.90 -1.96
N LEU A 15 -5.22 -1.93 -0.91
CA LEU A 15 -5.47 -0.76 -0.08
C LEU A 15 -4.20 -0.25 0.61
N LYS A 16 -3.36 -1.15 1.15
CA LYS A 16 -2.07 -0.79 1.76
C LYS A 16 -1.11 -0.17 0.75
N VAL A 17 -1.06 -0.75 -0.46
CA VAL A 17 -0.23 -0.23 -1.56
C VAL A 17 -0.71 1.16 -2.00
N LEU A 18 -2.01 1.35 -2.17
CA LEU A 18 -2.60 2.66 -2.51
C LEU A 18 -2.28 3.71 -1.44
N LEU A 19 -2.43 3.36 -0.16
CA LEU A 19 -2.10 4.27 0.93
C LEU A 19 -0.62 4.66 0.93
N MET A 20 0.27 3.71 0.66
CA MET A 20 1.69 3.98 0.54
C MET A 20 2.02 4.86 -0.67
N ILE A 21 1.37 4.65 -1.83
CA ILE A 21 1.50 5.54 -2.99
C ILE A 21 1.12 6.98 -2.62
N VAL A 22 0.01 7.15 -1.89
CA VAL A 22 -0.42 8.47 -1.40
C VAL A 22 0.62 9.08 -0.47
N VAL A 23 1.19 8.31 0.46
CA VAL A 23 2.25 8.81 1.37
C VAL A 23 3.49 9.25 0.59
N ILE A 24 3.97 8.43 -0.36
CA ILE A 24 5.13 8.77 -1.20
C ILE A 24 4.85 10.02 -2.03
N PHE A 25 3.64 10.13 -2.59
CA PHE A 25 3.21 11.32 -3.33
C PHE A 25 3.27 12.58 -2.46
N ILE A 26 2.72 12.54 -1.24
CA ILE A 26 2.72 13.68 -0.31
C ILE A 26 4.15 14.08 0.06
N LEU A 27 5.01 13.12 0.37
CA LEU A 27 6.41 13.40 0.76
C LEU A 27 7.21 14.00 -0.40
N ASN A 28 7.12 13.41 -1.60
CA ASN A 28 7.87 13.88 -2.77
C ASN A 28 7.37 15.23 -3.28
N SER A 29 6.07 15.50 -3.12
CA SER A 29 5.43 16.69 -3.67
C SER A 29 5.14 17.74 -2.61
N TRP A 30 5.67 17.57 -1.39
CA TRP A 30 5.43 18.47 -0.26
C TRP A 30 5.68 19.95 -0.58
N PRO A 31 6.78 20.35 -1.27
CA PRO A 31 6.99 21.75 -1.63
C PRO A 31 5.89 22.29 -2.55
N SER A 32 5.45 21.48 -3.51
CA SER A 32 4.40 21.80 -4.49
C SER A 32 3.03 21.90 -3.83
N ILE A 33 2.73 21.01 -2.89
CA ILE A 33 1.54 21.06 -2.04
C ILE A 33 1.53 22.37 -1.24
N LYS A 34 2.66 22.72 -0.62
CA LYS A 34 2.79 23.96 0.15
C LYS A 34 2.58 25.20 -0.73
N GLN A 35 3.14 25.24 -1.94
CA GLN A 35 2.95 26.35 -2.89
C GLN A 35 1.49 26.49 -3.34
N SER A 36 0.78 25.36 -3.49
CA SER A 36 -0.63 25.34 -3.87
C SER A 36 -1.53 26.03 -2.83
N PHE A 37 -1.20 25.92 -1.54
CA PHE A 37 -1.92 26.63 -0.46
C PHE A 37 -1.75 28.17 -0.49
N ILE A 38 -0.75 28.68 -1.21
CA ILE A 38 -0.45 30.11 -1.36
C ILE A 38 -0.97 30.62 -2.74
N GLY A 39 -1.73 29.80 -3.47
CA GLY A 39 -2.29 30.15 -4.79
C GLY A 39 -1.37 29.86 -5.98
N ASN A 40 -0.16 29.35 -5.75
CA ASN A 40 0.81 29.00 -6.79
C ASN A 40 0.81 27.48 -7.03
N ALA A 41 -0.32 26.94 -7.48
CA ALA A 41 -0.44 25.53 -7.79
C ALA A 41 0.34 25.19 -9.08
N PRO A 42 1.31 24.25 -9.05
CA PRO A 42 1.99 23.80 -10.27
C PRO A 42 1.02 23.13 -11.24
N PRO A 43 1.30 23.21 -12.55
CA PRO A 43 0.45 22.59 -13.57
C PRO A 43 0.49 21.05 -13.48
N LEU A 44 -0.53 20.38 -14.03
CA LEU A 44 -0.72 18.92 -13.84
C LEU A 44 0.43 18.07 -14.39
N ASP A 45 1.05 18.49 -15.48
CA ASP A 45 2.23 17.86 -16.06
C ASP A 45 3.41 17.82 -15.08
N TYR A 46 3.60 18.89 -14.30
CA TYR A 46 4.61 18.93 -13.25
C TYR A 46 4.34 17.86 -12.18
N TRP A 47 3.08 17.68 -11.74
CA TRP A 47 2.75 16.66 -10.74
C TRP A 47 2.99 15.24 -11.26
N LEU A 48 2.67 14.99 -12.53
CA LEU A 48 2.89 13.67 -13.13
C LEU A 48 4.39 13.35 -13.23
N ASP A 49 5.20 14.29 -13.71
CA ASP A 49 6.64 14.09 -13.87
C ASP A 49 7.38 14.00 -12.53
N HIS A 50 6.98 14.84 -11.55
CA HIS A 50 7.69 14.91 -10.28
C HIS A 50 7.30 13.82 -9.28
N SER A 51 6.03 13.40 -9.26
CA SER A 51 5.53 12.44 -8.28
C SER A 51 5.72 10.98 -8.70
N PHE A 52 5.69 10.68 -10.01
CA PHE A 52 5.80 9.31 -10.54
C PHE A 52 7.21 9.00 -11.06
N LYS A 53 8.22 9.07 -10.17
CA LYS A 53 9.57 8.59 -10.50
C LYS A 53 9.61 7.07 -10.57
N VAL A 54 10.32 6.53 -11.57
CA VAL A 54 10.53 5.08 -11.74
C VAL A 54 11.14 4.44 -10.47
N SER A 55 11.94 5.20 -9.72
CA SER A 55 12.47 4.76 -8.41
C SER A 55 11.38 4.38 -7.40
N ASN A 56 10.23 5.06 -7.43
CA ASN A 56 9.10 4.79 -6.54
C ASN A 56 8.39 3.49 -6.94
N ILE A 57 8.43 3.10 -8.23
CA ILE A 57 7.82 1.87 -8.73
C ILE A 57 8.48 0.64 -8.09
N ILE A 58 9.80 0.64 -7.96
CA ILE A 58 10.55 -0.46 -7.32
C ILE A 58 10.14 -0.60 -5.84
N LEU A 59 10.01 0.52 -5.12
CA LEU A 59 9.51 0.52 -3.74
C LEU A 59 8.06 0.01 -3.67
N ILE A 60 7.19 0.45 -4.59
CA ILE A 60 5.80 0.02 -4.65
C ILE A 60 5.69 -1.49 -4.86
N LEU A 61 6.47 -2.05 -5.79
CA LEU A 61 6.48 -3.49 -6.05
C LEU A 61 7.07 -4.27 -4.86
N GLY A 62 8.19 -3.80 -4.30
CA GLY A 62 8.83 -4.45 -3.15
C GLY A 62 7.94 -4.49 -1.91
N PHE A 63 7.36 -3.35 -1.53
CA PHE A 63 6.43 -3.28 -0.41
C PHE A 63 5.10 -3.97 -0.71
N GLY A 64 4.60 -3.93 -1.95
CA GLY A 64 3.41 -4.65 -2.36
C GLY A 64 3.55 -6.16 -2.19
N GLY A 65 4.68 -6.73 -2.65
CA GLY A 65 5.02 -8.13 -2.42
C GLY A 65 5.17 -8.46 -0.94
N TYR A 66 5.84 -7.59 -0.16
CA TYR A 66 5.98 -7.75 1.28
C TYR A 66 4.64 -7.78 2.01
N PHE A 67 3.73 -6.84 1.72
CA PHE A 67 2.41 -6.79 2.35
C PHE A 67 1.55 -8.00 1.99
N TYR A 68 1.61 -8.45 0.74
CA TYR A 68 0.90 -9.65 0.31
C TYR A 68 1.37 -10.90 1.07
N TYR A 69 2.69 -11.10 1.13
CA TYR A 69 3.29 -12.24 1.83
C TYR A 69 2.97 -12.20 3.34
N LYS A 70 3.07 -11.02 3.96
CA LYS A 70 2.75 -10.85 5.38
C LYS A 70 1.28 -11.15 5.69
N ASP A 71 0.34 -10.67 4.87
CA ASP A 71 -1.09 -10.95 5.06
C ASP A 71 -1.41 -12.44 4.86
N LEU A 72 -0.75 -13.11 3.93
CA LEU A 72 -0.85 -14.57 3.77
C LEU A 72 -0.40 -15.31 5.04
N MET A 73 0.75 -14.94 5.59
CA MET A 73 1.28 -15.59 6.79
C MET A 73 0.39 -15.33 8.01
N ASN A 74 -0.06 -14.09 8.21
CA ASN A 74 -0.99 -13.76 9.29
C ASN A 74 -2.30 -14.55 9.19
N GLN A 75 -2.89 -14.69 7.99
CA GLN A 75 -4.13 -15.46 7.86
C GLN A 75 -3.91 -16.96 8.10
N LYS A 76 -2.76 -17.53 7.70
CA LYS A 76 -2.41 -18.90 8.05
C LYS A 76 -2.34 -19.10 9.57
N GLU A 77 -1.67 -18.18 10.26
CA GLU A 77 -1.52 -18.23 11.72
C GLU A 77 -2.87 -18.08 12.44
N LEU A 78 -3.76 -17.20 11.95
CA LEU A 78 -5.11 -17.03 12.50
C LEU A 78 -5.97 -18.30 12.34
N ILE A 79 -5.90 -18.96 11.18
CA ILE A 79 -6.61 -20.23 10.93
C ILE A 79 -6.06 -21.34 11.84
N GLU A 80 -4.74 -21.39 12.04
CA GLU A 80 -4.10 -22.37 12.92
C GLU A 80 -4.50 -22.17 14.39
N LYS A 81 -4.50 -20.92 14.87
CA LYS A 81 -4.97 -20.58 16.22
C LYS A 81 -6.46 -20.87 16.42
N ALA A 82 -7.29 -20.59 15.43
CA ALA A 82 -8.72 -20.89 15.49
C ALA A 82 -8.97 -22.40 15.65
N LYS A 83 -8.25 -23.24 14.90
CA LYS A 83 -8.34 -24.71 15.03
C LYS A 83 -7.92 -25.23 16.40
N VAL A 84 -6.88 -24.66 17.00
CA VAL A 84 -6.43 -25.06 18.34
C VAL A 84 -7.46 -24.66 19.39
N SER A 85 -8.11 -23.50 19.24
CA SER A 85 -9.15 -23.02 20.15
C SER A 85 -10.43 -23.85 20.11
N ASP A 86 -10.82 -24.40 18.95
CA ASP A 86 -12.02 -25.24 18.82
C ASP A 86 -11.82 -26.68 19.34
N GLN A 87 -10.58 -27.07 19.66
CA GLN A 87 -10.23 -28.39 20.18
C GLN A 87 -10.07 -28.44 21.72
N HIS A 88 -10.38 -27.36 22.43
CA HIS A 88 -10.41 -27.27 23.90
C HIS A 88 -11.77 -26.81 24.37
#